data_AF-A0A1Z1WL58-F1
#
_entry.id   AF-A0A1Z1WL58-F1
#
_cell.length_a   1.000
_cell.length_b   1.000
_cell.length_c   1.000
_cell.angle_alpha   90.00
_cell.angle_beta   90.00
_cell.angle_gamma   90.00
#
_symmetry.space_group_name_H-M   'P 1'
#
loop_
_entity.id
_entity.type
_entity.pdbx_description
1 polymer ?
#
loop_
_entity_poly.entity_id
_entity_poly.type
_entity_poly.pdbx_seq_one_letter_code
_entity_poly.pdbx_strand_id
1 'polypeptide(L)'
;MLAGTGALGASIAFTGALSELFAGTATAATQGKAGYGPLVPDPEGLLDLPKGFRYRVLSREGDELRSGEGKVPSNHDGMAAFRGRRGGVHLVRNHENRVTAKLGVPTVKGLTYDPMAKGGCTALGLDRHGRVVDERVAIAGTAVNCAGGPTPGAPG
;
A
#
# COMPACT_ATOMS: atom_id res chain seq x y z
N MET A 1 1.43 1.94 -62.90
CA MET A 1 1.35 0.79 -61.98
C MET A 1 0.75 1.26 -60.67
N LEU A 2 -0.42 0.73 -60.33
CA LEU A 2 -1.05 0.67 -58.99
C LEU A 2 -0.05 0.17 -57.93
N ALA A 3 -0.18 0.34 -56.62
CA ALA A 3 -1.11 1.04 -55.74
C ALA A 3 -0.45 1.04 -54.35
N GLY A 4 -0.54 2.16 -53.61
CA GLY A 4 -0.28 2.18 -52.18
C GLY A 4 -1.61 2.19 -51.44
N THR A 5 -1.99 1.07 -50.83
CA THR A 5 -3.19 0.96 -49.99
C THR A 5 -3.00 1.76 -48.70
N GLY A 6 -3.76 2.83 -48.55
CA GLY A 6 -3.90 3.57 -47.29
C GLY A 6 -4.87 2.84 -46.35
N ALA A 7 -4.47 2.67 -45.09
CA ALA A 7 -5.37 2.27 -44.02
C ALA A 7 -5.98 3.54 -43.40
N LEU A 8 -7.29 3.70 -43.58
CA LEU A 8 -8.13 4.68 -42.89
C LEU A 8 -8.25 4.28 -41.42
N GLY A 9 -7.76 5.12 -40.51
CA GLY A 9 -7.99 5.01 -39.07
C GLY A 9 -8.78 6.22 -38.60
N ALA A 10 -10.05 6.01 -38.25
CA ALA A 10 -11.01 7.05 -37.89
C ALA A 10 -10.57 7.87 -36.66
N SER A 11 -10.49 9.19 -36.82
CA SER A 11 -10.38 10.15 -35.72
C SER A 11 -11.79 10.41 -35.15
N ILE A 12 -12.03 9.97 -33.92
CA ILE A 12 -13.25 10.32 -33.18
C ILE A 12 -13.06 11.75 -32.65
N ALA A 13 -13.78 12.70 -33.23
CA ALA A 13 -13.89 14.05 -32.68
C ALA A 13 -14.88 14.02 -31.50
N PHE A 14 -14.39 14.27 -30.29
CA PHE A 14 -15.22 14.41 -29.09
C PHE A 14 -15.48 15.89 -28.82
N THR A 15 -16.40 16.51 -29.56
CA THR A 15 -16.61 17.97 -29.53
C THR A 15 -17.49 18.47 -28.37
N GLY A 16 -17.75 17.67 -27.33
CA GLY A 16 -18.73 18.07 -26.31
C GLY A 16 -18.55 17.55 -24.87
N ALA A 17 -17.64 16.61 -24.59
CA ALA A 17 -17.48 16.08 -23.21
C ALA A 17 -16.09 16.34 -22.59
N LEU A 18 -15.16 16.95 -23.33
CA LEU A 18 -13.88 17.36 -22.75
C LEU A 18 -14.07 18.50 -21.75
N SER A 19 -15.02 19.40 -21.96
CA SER A 19 -15.28 20.51 -21.04
C SER A 19 -15.74 20.04 -19.66
N GLU A 20 -16.51 18.94 -19.54
CA GLU A 20 -16.89 18.39 -18.22
C GLU A 20 -15.74 17.61 -17.57
N LEU A 21 -14.92 16.90 -18.36
CA LEU A 21 -13.73 16.21 -17.87
C LEU A 21 -12.65 17.19 -17.37
N PHE A 22 -12.60 18.40 -17.93
CA PHE A 22 -11.74 19.50 -17.48
C PHE A 22 -12.42 20.48 -16.49
N ALA A 23 -13.75 20.51 -16.39
CA ALA A 23 -14.45 21.29 -15.37
C ALA A 23 -14.21 20.72 -13.96
N GLY A 24 -14.03 19.40 -13.85
CA GLY A 24 -13.60 18.74 -12.62
C GLY A 24 -12.15 18.99 -12.23
N THR A 25 -11.28 19.38 -13.17
CA THR A 25 -9.88 19.74 -12.88
C THR A 25 -9.66 21.23 -12.67
N ALA A 26 -10.53 22.09 -13.24
CA ALA A 26 -10.48 23.54 -13.02
C ALA A 26 -11.10 23.98 -11.67
N THR A 27 -12.01 23.22 -11.09
CA THR A 27 -12.61 23.50 -9.77
C THR A 27 -11.74 23.04 -8.59
N ALA A 28 -10.75 22.17 -8.82
CA ALA A 28 -9.74 21.81 -7.82
C ALA A 28 -8.64 22.89 -7.68
N ALA A 29 -8.50 23.80 -8.66
CA ALA A 29 -7.48 24.83 -8.67
C ALA A 29 -7.90 26.14 -7.97
N THR A 30 -9.18 26.30 -7.60
CA THR A 30 -9.71 27.58 -7.08
C THR A 30 -10.44 27.48 -5.74
N GLN A 31 -10.40 26.33 -5.04
CA GLN A 31 -10.70 26.29 -3.62
C GLN A 31 -9.42 26.59 -2.82
N GLY A 32 -9.48 27.66 -2.02
CA GLY A 32 -8.34 28.31 -1.38
C GLY A 32 -7.36 27.38 -0.68
N LYS A 33 -6.07 27.74 -0.80
CA LYS A 33 -4.96 27.18 -0.02
C LYS A 33 -5.30 27.18 1.47
N ALA A 34 -5.57 25.99 1.98
CA ALA A 34 -5.01 25.57 3.26
C ALA A 34 -4.59 24.10 3.10
N GLY A 35 -3.57 23.85 2.28
CA GLY A 35 -2.77 22.64 2.47
C GLY A 35 -2.25 22.61 3.92
N TYR A 36 -1.77 21.47 4.40
CA TYR A 36 -1.37 21.29 5.81
C TYR A 36 -0.22 22.20 6.30
N GLY A 37 0.24 23.14 5.48
CA GLY A 37 1.41 23.99 5.71
C GLY A 37 2.64 23.44 4.99
N PRO A 38 3.77 24.17 5.04
CA PRO A 38 5.03 23.66 4.54
C PRO A 38 5.48 22.42 5.34
N LEU A 39 6.18 21.52 4.67
CA LEU A 39 6.83 20.39 5.34
C LEU A 39 7.99 20.91 6.20
N VAL A 40 8.12 20.35 7.40
CA VAL A 40 9.25 20.57 8.29
C VAL A 40 10.22 19.41 8.08
N PRO A 41 11.50 19.67 7.76
CA PRO A 41 12.51 18.64 7.62
C PRO A 41 12.59 17.75 8.86
N ASP A 42 12.52 16.45 8.65
CA ASP A 42 12.73 15.45 9.70
C ASP A 42 14.23 15.35 10.03
N PRO A 43 14.65 15.56 11.28
CA PRO A 43 16.06 15.39 11.68
C PRO A 43 16.60 13.99 11.37
N GLU A 44 15.74 12.97 11.39
CA GLU A 44 16.10 11.57 11.08
C GLU A 44 15.98 11.26 9.57
N GLY A 45 15.53 12.22 8.77
CA GLY A 45 15.46 12.14 7.31
C GLY A 45 14.49 11.09 6.76
N LEU A 46 13.50 10.65 7.54
CA LEU A 46 12.56 9.62 7.09
C LEU A 46 11.32 10.20 6.42
N LEU A 47 10.66 11.18 7.07
CA LEU A 47 9.45 11.78 6.53
C LEU A 47 9.26 13.21 7.01
N ASP A 48 9.48 14.15 6.10
CA ASP A 48 9.17 15.56 6.32
C ASP A 48 7.65 15.74 6.41
N LEU A 49 7.18 16.30 7.52
CA LEU A 49 5.74 16.46 7.79
C LEU A 49 5.39 17.91 8.10
N PRO A 50 4.15 18.34 7.82
CA PRO A 50 3.72 19.66 8.22
C PRO A 50 3.72 19.85 9.74
N LYS A 51 3.84 21.10 10.19
CA LYS A 51 3.85 21.42 11.63
C LYS A 51 2.62 20.84 12.35
N GLY A 52 2.86 20.12 13.45
CA GLY A 52 1.82 19.51 14.27
C GLY A 52 1.50 18.05 13.92
N PHE A 53 1.95 17.57 12.77
CA PHE A 53 1.88 16.15 12.40
C PHE A 53 3.03 15.39 13.04
N ARG A 54 2.80 14.10 13.27
CA ARG A 54 3.81 13.15 13.77
C ARG A 54 3.59 11.82 13.08
N TYR A 55 4.67 11.10 12.84
CA TYR A 55 4.62 9.71 12.40
C TYR A 55 5.19 8.78 13.47
N ARG A 56 4.97 7.49 13.28
CA ARG A 56 5.68 6.43 13.97
C ARG A 56 6.03 5.34 12.97
N VAL A 57 7.26 4.86 13.03
CA VAL A 57 7.66 3.65 12.32
C VAL A 57 7.07 2.45 13.06
N LEU A 58 6.29 1.63 12.36
CA LEU A 58 5.70 0.42 12.92
C LEU A 58 6.71 -0.73 12.94
N SER A 59 7.37 -0.97 11.80
CA SER A 59 8.48 -1.91 11.66
C SER A 59 9.31 -1.59 10.41
N ARG A 60 10.55 -2.08 10.32
CA ARG A 60 11.43 -1.91 9.16
C ARG A 60 11.77 -3.26 8.53
N GLU A 61 11.96 -3.28 7.21
CA GLU A 61 12.49 -4.46 6.51
C GLU A 61 13.74 -5.00 7.22
N GLY A 62 13.78 -6.31 7.45
CA GLY A 62 14.93 -6.97 8.07
C GLY A 62 14.98 -6.95 9.59
N ASP A 63 14.09 -6.20 10.25
CA ASP A 63 13.85 -6.37 11.69
C ASP A 63 13.27 -7.77 11.97
N GLU A 64 13.41 -8.26 13.20
CA GLU A 64 12.72 -9.49 13.61
C GLU A 64 11.22 -9.24 13.71
N LEU A 65 10.42 -10.13 13.12
CA LEU A 65 8.99 -10.19 13.40
C LEU A 65 8.79 -10.49 14.89
N ARG A 66 7.83 -9.82 15.52
CA ARG A 66 7.53 -10.02 16.95
C ARG A 66 7.10 -11.45 17.28
N SER A 67 6.52 -12.15 16.31
CA SER A 67 6.18 -13.57 16.42
C SER A 67 7.38 -14.51 16.49
N GLY A 68 8.58 -14.07 16.07
CA GLY A 68 9.76 -14.91 15.93
C GLY A 68 9.77 -15.81 14.68
N GLU A 69 8.83 -15.60 13.75
CA GLU A 69 8.70 -16.41 12.52
C GLU A 69 9.78 -16.08 11.46
N GLY A 70 10.59 -15.04 11.70
CA GLY A 70 11.66 -14.61 10.81
C GLY A 70 11.74 -13.09 10.72
N LYS A 71 12.23 -12.59 9.59
CA LYS A 71 12.42 -11.16 9.36
C LYS A 71 11.19 -10.50 8.74
N VAL A 72 11.02 -9.21 9.01
CA VAL A 72 10.09 -8.33 8.30
C VAL A 72 10.42 -8.35 6.80
N PRO A 73 9.48 -8.78 5.93
CA PRO A 73 9.75 -8.98 4.51
C PRO A 73 9.91 -7.68 3.73
N SER A 74 10.54 -7.75 2.57
CA SER A 74 10.73 -6.62 1.66
C SER A 74 9.44 -6.09 1.03
N ASN A 75 9.55 -4.96 0.35
CA ASN A 75 8.54 -4.39 -0.54
C ASN A 75 7.15 -4.25 0.12
N HIS A 76 7.11 -3.58 1.28
CA HIS A 76 5.84 -3.20 1.92
C HIS A 76 4.97 -2.43 0.93
N ASP A 77 3.71 -2.86 0.76
CA ASP A 77 2.77 -2.23 -0.17
C ASP A 77 1.40 -2.04 0.52
N GLY A 78 0.34 -1.96 -0.28
CA GLY A 78 -1.03 -1.70 0.12
C GLY A 78 -1.45 -2.47 1.36
N MET A 79 -2.20 -1.78 2.22
CA MET A 79 -2.57 -2.28 3.53
C MET A 79 -3.98 -1.87 3.90
N ALA A 80 -4.63 -2.71 4.70
CA ALA A 80 -5.97 -2.45 5.22
C ALA A 80 -5.96 -2.47 6.76
N ALA A 81 -6.59 -1.45 7.35
CA ALA A 81 -6.74 -1.33 8.79
C ALA A 81 -8.16 -1.74 9.21
N PHE A 82 -8.23 -2.66 10.15
CA PHE A 82 -9.45 -3.18 10.74
C PHE A 82 -9.51 -2.78 12.21
N ARG A 83 -10.72 -2.55 12.73
CA ARG A 83 -10.88 -2.26 14.16
C ARG A 83 -10.44 -3.48 14.95
N GLY A 84 -9.57 -3.28 15.92
CA GLY A 84 -9.20 -4.30 16.90
C GLY A 84 -9.95 -4.12 18.22
N ARG A 85 -9.70 -5.04 19.15
CA ARG A 85 -10.28 -4.98 20.51
C ARG A 85 -9.74 -3.79 21.28
N ARG A 86 -10.54 -3.27 22.23
CA ARG A 86 -10.15 -2.20 23.18
C ARG A 86 -9.59 -0.93 22.50
N GLY A 87 -10.13 -0.61 21.32
CA GLY A 87 -9.71 0.55 20.52
C GLY A 87 -8.39 0.37 19.77
N GLY A 88 -7.87 -0.85 19.68
CA GLY A 88 -6.72 -1.18 18.85
C GLY A 88 -7.06 -1.26 17.36
N VAL A 89 -6.05 -1.59 16.56
CA VAL A 89 -6.15 -1.76 15.11
C VAL A 89 -5.44 -3.05 14.69
N HIS A 90 -6.04 -3.82 13.80
CA HIS A 90 -5.36 -4.88 13.07
C HIS A 90 -5.02 -4.37 11.68
N LEU A 91 -3.75 -4.35 11.33
CA LEU A 91 -3.28 -3.90 10.02
C LEU A 91 -2.81 -5.12 9.23
N VAL A 92 -3.39 -5.36 8.07
CA VAL A 92 -2.90 -6.37 7.12
C VAL A 92 -2.07 -5.64 6.09
N ARG A 93 -0.79 -5.97 5.99
CA ARG A 93 0.19 -5.34 5.09
C ARG A 93 0.65 -6.33 4.03
N ASN A 94 0.52 -5.95 2.77
CA ASN A 94 1.04 -6.73 1.66
C ASN A 94 2.55 -6.58 1.51
N HIS A 95 3.15 -7.59 0.87
CA HIS A 95 4.53 -7.55 0.40
C HIS A 95 4.57 -7.83 -1.10
N GLU A 96 4.85 -6.81 -1.91
CA GLU A 96 4.90 -6.86 -3.39
C GLU A 96 6.20 -7.54 -3.88
N ASN A 97 6.55 -8.66 -3.24
CA ASN A 97 7.76 -9.39 -3.53
C ASN A 97 7.65 -10.16 -4.85
N ARG A 98 8.59 -9.87 -5.75
CA ARG A 98 8.94 -10.73 -6.88
C ARG A 98 9.93 -11.81 -6.42
N VAL A 99 10.24 -12.76 -7.28
CA VAL A 99 11.25 -13.81 -7.01
C VAL A 99 12.64 -13.24 -6.68
N THR A 100 12.93 -12.01 -7.11
CA THR A 100 14.17 -11.28 -6.84
C THR A 100 14.19 -10.53 -5.51
N ALA A 101 13.09 -10.54 -4.73
CA ALA A 101 13.04 -9.85 -3.46
C ALA A 101 14.14 -10.35 -2.50
N LYS A 102 14.75 -9.39 -1.80
CA LYS A 102 15.83 -9.62 -0.84
C LYS A 102 15.34 -10.46 0.34
N LEU A 103 14.22 -10.07 0.94
CA LEU A 103 13.56 -10.82 2.01
C LEU A 103 12.14 -11.18 1.59
N GLY A 104 11.91 -12.47 1.33
CA GLY A 104 10.57 -13.00 1.09
C GLY A 104 9.75 -13.08 2.38
N VAL A 105 8.44 -13.24 2.26
CA VAL A 105 7.59 -13.54 3.42
C VAL A 105 8.01 -14.91 3.99
N PRO A 106 8.34 -15.02 5.29
CA PRO A 106 8.79 -16.29 5.87
C PRO A 106 7.79 -17.42 5.67
N THR A 107 8.30 -18.61 5.34
CA THR A 107 7.47 -19.80 5.20
C THR A 107 7.07 -20.32 6.58
N VAL A 108 5.77 -20.31 6.86
CA VAL A 108 5.19 -20.80 8.11
C VAL A 108 4.28 -21.98 7.82
N LYS A 109 4.44 -23.08 8.57
CA LYS A 109 3.65 -24.30 8.41
C LYS A 109 2.15 -23.99 8.59
N GLY A 110 1.35 -24.37 7.61
CA GLY A 110 -0.10 -24.13 7.61
C GLY A 110 -0.52 -22.73 7.12
N LEU A 111 0.41 -21.81 6.88
CA LEU A 111 0.16 -20.48 6.34
C LEU A 111 0.84 -20.23 4.98
N THR A 112 1.53 -21.22 4.44
CA THR A 112 2.27 -21.10 3.17
C THR A 112 1.56 -21.84 2.07
N TYR A 113 1.23 -21.14 0.98
CA TYR A 113 0.66 -21.75 -0.23
C TYR A 113 1.75 -22.39 -1.11
N ASP A 114 2.62 -21.58 -1.72
CA ASP A 114 3.79 -22.04 -2.48
C ASP A 114 5.09 -21.57 -1.81
N PRO A 115 5.92 -22.47 -1.24
CA PRO A 115 7.15 -22.08 -0.55
C PRO A 115 8.22 -21.46 -1.47
N MET A 116 8.08 -21.59 -2.80
CA MET A 116 8.99 -20.95 -3.76
C MET A 116 8.60 -19.50 -4.06
N ALA A 117 7.35 -19.11 -3.78
CA ALA A 117 6.88 -17.75 -3.96
C ALA A 117 7.22 -16.88 -2.75
N LYS A 118 7.69 -15.65 -3.00
CA LYS A 118 8.24 -14.75 -1.97
C LYS A 118 7.27 -13.68 -1.44
N GLY A 119 6.09 -13.57 -2.06
CA GLY A 119 5.03 -12.65 -1.64
C GLY A 119 4.19 -13.20 -0.49
N GLY A 120 3.22 -12.41 -0.08
CA GLY A 120 2.35 -12.70 1.05
C GLY A 120 1.92 -11.45 1.77
N CYS A 121 1.38 -11.65 2.97
CA CYS A 121 0.93 -10.58 3.86
C CYS A 121 1.44 -10.83 5.27
N THR A 122 1.77 -9.74 5.97
CA THR A 122 1.95 -9.74 7.42
C THR A 122 0.76 -9.07 8.10
N ALA A 123 0.45 -9.49 9.32
CA ALA A 123 -0.57 -8.89 10.17
C ALA A 123 0.10 -8.24 11.38
N LEU A 124 -0.22 -6.97 11.62
CA LEU A 124 0.24 -6.20 12.77
C LEU A 124 -0.95 -5.92 13.70
N GLY A 125 -0.75 -6.14 14.99
CA GLY A 125 -1.65 -5.67 16.04
C GLY A 125 -1.13 -4.36 16.64
N LEU A 126 -1.96 -3.32 16.61
CA LEU A 126 -1.68 -2.02 17.22
C LEU A 126 -2.56 -1.79 18.44
N ASP A 127 -1.98 -1.25 19.52
CA ASP A 127 -2.76 -0.74 20.65
C ASP A 127 -3.52 0.55 20.29
N ARG A 128 -4.37 1.03 21.21
CA ARG A 128 -5.14 2.29 21.03
C ARG A 128 -4.29 3.55 20.84
N HIS A 129 -2.99 3.46 21.05
CA HIS A 129 -2.01 4.55 20.92
C HIS A 129 -1.09 4.34 19.71
N GLY A 130 -1.41 3.40 18.83
CA GLY A 130 -0.63 3.08 17.64
C GLY A 130 0.73 2.46 17.94
N ARG A 131 0.91 1.76 19.06
CA ARG A 131 2.10 0.93 19.32
C ARG A 131 1.90 -0.47 18.78
N VAL A 132 2.90 -0.99 18.08
CA VAL A 132 2.90 -2.39 17.64
C VAL A 132 3.03 -3.30 18.85
N VAL A 133 2.00 -4.09 19.11
CA VAL A 133 1.99 -5.11 20.17
C VAL A 133 2.18 -6.51 19.59
N ASP A 134 1.94 -6.68 18.30
CA ASP A 134 2.04 -7.95 17.59
C ASP A 134 2.40 -7.71 16.11
N GLU A 135 3.18 -8.61 15.52
CA GLU A 135 3.52 -8.62 14.09
C GLU A 135 3.91 -10.04 13.69
N ARG A 136 3.21 -10.60 12.70
CA ARG A 136 3.32 -12.00 12.28
C ARG A 136 3.01 -12.22 10.80
N VAL A 137 3.36 -13.40 10.28
CA VAL A 137 2.93 -13.85 8.95
C VAL A 137 1.42 -14.13 8.96
N ALA A 138 0.69 -13.55 8.01
CA ALA A 138 -0.73 -13.84 7.82
C ALA A 138 -0.93 -14.91 6.74
N ILE A 139 -0.22 -14.77 5.62
CA ILE A 139 -0.13 -15.76 4.55
C ILE A 139 1.21 -15.58 3.83
N ALA A 140 1.85 -16.68 3.46
CA ALA A 140 3.07 -16.71 2.70
C ALA A 140 2.89 -17.54 1.41
N GLY A 141 3.83 -17.40 0.48
CA GLY A 141 3.82 -18.19 -0.73
C GLY A 141 2.79 -17.73 -1.75
N THR A 142 2.50 -16.44 -1.78
CA THR A 142 1.83 -15.77 -2.90
C THR A 142 2.84 -14.91 -3.66
N ALA A 143 2.43 -14.17 -4.68
CA ALA A 143 3.36 -13.38 -5.48
C ALA A 143 2.80 -11.98 -5.74
N VAL A 144 3.70 -10.98 -5.69
CA VAL A 144 3.43 -9.61 -6.17
C VAL A 144 2.15 -9.02 -5.58
N ASN A 145 1.97 -9.19 -4.26
CA ASN A 145 0.83 -8.62 -3.54
C ASN A 145 0.98 -7.09 -3.50
N CYS A 146 0.21 -6.39 -4.33
CA CYS A 146 0.28 -4.93 -4.42
C CYS A 146 -0.75 -4.28 -3.48
N ALA A 147 -2.01 -4.17 -3.90
CA ALA A 147 -3.07 -3.54 -3.12
C ALA A 147 -3.89 -4.53 -2.26
N GLY A 148 -4.64 -3.99 -1.30
CA GLY A 148 -5.57 -4.74 -0.44
C GLY A 148 -6.69 -3.85 0.07
N GLY A 149 -7.79 -4.46 0.52
CA GLY A 149 -8.94 -3.70 1.02
C GLY A 149 -9.89 -4.56 1.84
N PRO A 150 -10.68 -3.95 2.74
CA PRO A 150 -11.65 -4.67 3.54
C PRO A 150 -12.78 -5.22 2.67
N THR A 151 -13.12 -6.49 2.84
CA THR A 151 -14.37 -7.03 2.30
C THR A 151 -15.55 -6.47 3.09
N PRO A 152 -16.62 -5.98 2.43
CA PRO A 152 -17.84 -5.57 3.12
C PRO A 152 -18.39 -6.72 3.98
N GLY A 153 -18.59 -6.48 5.27
CA GLY A 153 -19.12 -7.48 6.21
C GLY A 153 -18.06 -8.34 6.94
N ALA A 154 -16.76 -8.11 6.70
CA ALA A 154 -15.72 -8.74 7.52
C ALA A 154 -15.86 -8.29 8.99
N PRO A 155 -16.02 -9.21 9.96
CA PRO A 155 -16.06 -8.85 11.37
C PRO A 155 -14.69 -8.31 11.81
N GLY A 156 -14.70 -7.27 12.65
CA GLY A 156 -13.51 -6.74 13.34
C GLY A 156 -13.20 -7.47 14.63
#